data_AF-H0SUJ0-F1
#
_entry.id   AF-H0SUJ0-F1
#
_cell.length_a   1.000
_cell.length_b   1.000
_cell.length_c   1.000
_cell.angle_alpha   90.00
_cell.angle_beta   90.00
_cell.angle_gamma   90.00
#
_symmetry.space_group_name_H-M   'P 1'
#
loop_
_entity.id
_entity.type
_entity.pdbx_description
1 polymer ?
#
loop_
_entity_poly.entity_id
_entity_poly.type
_entity_poly.pdbx_seq_one_letter_code
_entity_poly.pdbx_strand_id
1 'polypeptide(L)'
;MVGFILLGLSCRSAIGGDFILNYAVEAEGKTGSGRLEGCGPERICRFRAAELDVDVLVYPDGRGFAMDMVVRGAPGCCYTVDSRERFASAVKPGLLRIAIYRRLSSGPDDFVRTPFSWNGRIGTIYLDFQQSVQ
;
A
#
# COMPACT_ATOMS: atom_id res chain seq x y z
N MET A 1 -27.88 -16.82 -48.02
CA MET A 1 -28.30 -16.62 -46.62
C MET A 1 -27.04 -16.69 -45.77
N VAL A 2 -26.69 -15.58 -45.14
CA VAL A 2 -25.41 -15.34 -44.45
C VAL A 2 -25.49 -15.98 -43.06
N GLY A 3 -24.61 -16.94 -42.75
CA GLY A 3 -24.60 -17.69 -41.49
C GLY A 3 -23.31 -17.48 -40.72
N PHE A 4 -23.41 -16.69 -39.64
CA PHE A 4 -22.39 -16.14 -38.77
C PHE A 4 -21.27 -17.10 -38.29
N ILE A 5 -20.03 -16.63 -38.41
CA ILE A 5 -18.84 -17.15 -37.73
C ILE A 5 -18.99 -16.88 -36.22
N LEU A 6 -19.10 -17.93 -35.41
CA LEU A 6 -19.00 -17.85 -33.94
C LEU A 6 -17.52 -17.75 -33.56
N LEU A 7 -16.98 -16.52 -33.60
CA LEU A 7 -15.74 -16.15 -32.93
C LEU A 7 -15.99 -16.13 -31.42
N GLY A 8 -15.83 -17.29 -30.79
CA GLY A 8 -15.72 -17.42 -29.33
C GLY A 8 -14.41 -16.80 -28.86
N LEU A 9 -14.41 -15.48 -28.67
CA LEU A 9 -13.38 -14.75 -27.94
C LEU A 9 -13.36 -15.22 -26.49
N SER A 10 -12.62 -16.28 -26.23
CA SER A 10 -12.17 -16.65 -24.89
C SER A 10 -11.09 -15.65 -24.46
N CYS A 11 -11.47 -14.40 -24.19
CA CYS A 11 -10.62 -13.47 -23.46
C CYS A 11 -10.53 -13.92 -22.00
N ARG A 12 -9.74 -14.97 -21.72
CA ARG A 12 -9.17 -15.19 -20.39
C ARG A 12 -7.87 -14.40 -20.33
N SER A 13 -7.99 -13.11 -20.06
CA SER A 13 -6.87 -12.29 -19.60
C SER A 13 -6.93 -12.19 -18.08
N ALA A 14 -6.84 -13.32 -17.39
CA ALA A 14 -6.61 -13.35 -15.95
C ALA A 14 -5.09 -13.50 -15.72
N ILE A 15 -4.34 -12.43 -16.00
CA ILE A 15 -2.99 -12.28 -15.42
C ILE A 15 -3.19 -11.56 -14.09
N GLY A 16 -3.90 -12.20 -13.18
CA GLY A 16 -4.05 -11.78 -11.80
C GLY A 16 -3.05 -12.57 -10.99
N GLY A 17 -1.87 -12.00 -10.72
CA GLY A 17 -1.02 -12.53 -9.68
C GLY A 17 -1.75 -12.35 -8.36
N ASP A 18 -2.29 -13.43 -7.80
CA ASP A 18 -2.77 -13.42 -6.43
C ASP A 18 -1.53 -13.37 -5.53
N PHE A 19 -1.47 -12.36 -4.67
CA PHE A 19 -0.42 -12.15 -3.69
C PHE A 19 -0.97 -12.41 -2.30
N ILE A 20 -0.15 -13.09 -1.51
CA ILE A 20 -0.27 -13.10 -0.07
C ILE A 20 0.57 -11.93 0.44
N LEU A 21 -0.07 -11.04 1.20
CA LEU A 21 0.58 -9.93 1.88
C LEU A 21 0.64 -10.22 3.38
N ASN A 22 1.83 -10.53 3.88
CA ASN A 22 2.08 -10.54 5.32
C ASN A 22 2.48 -9.12 5.75
N TYR A 23 1.90 -8.62 6.82
CA TYR A 23 2.18 -7.29 7.33
C TYR A 23 2.45 -7.28 8.83
N ALA A 24 3.29 -6.35 9.25
CA ALA A 24 3.41 -5.91 10.64
C ALA A 24 3.56 -4.40 10.70
N VAL A 25 2.97 -3.76 11.69
CA VAL A 25 3.04 -2.32 11.93
C VAL A 25 3.44 -2.12 13.37
N GLU A 26 4.43 -1.27 13.58
CA GLU A 26 4.82 -0.74 14.88
C GLU A 26 4.74 0.79 14.79
N ALA A 27 3.86 1.40 15.57
CA ALA A 27 3.67 2.85 15.58
C ALA A 27 3.24 3.34 16.98
N GLU A 28 3.89 4.39 17.47
CA GLU A 28 3.58 5.05 18.76
C GLU A 28 3.45 4.05 19.94
N GLY A 29 4.30 3.01 19.98
CA GLY A 29 4.30 1.98 21.03
C GLY A 29 3.20 0.91 20.87
N LYS A 30 2.42 0.94 19.80
CA LYS A 30 1.41 -0.05 19.44
C LYS A 30 1.90 -0.93 18.30
N THR A 31 1.50 -2.19 18.33
CA THR A 31 1.84 -3.16 17.29
C THR A 31 0.60 -3.84 16.72
N GLY A 32 0.63 -4.22 15.45
CA GLY A 32 -0.38 -5.10 14.85
C GLY A 32 0.19 -5.81 13.64
N SER A 33 -0.25 -7.04 13.39
CA SER A 33 0.23 -7.86 12.29
C SER A 33 -0.87 -8.75 11.74
N GLY A 34 -0.69 -9.25 10.52
CA GLY A 34 -1.64 -10.15 9.91
C GLY A 34 -1.21 -10.59 8.52
N ARG A 35 -2.15 -11.27 7.86
CA ARG A 35 -1.99 -11.84 6.54
C ARG A 35 -3.25 -11.54 5.73
N LEU A 36 -3.07 -10.99 4.54
CA LEU A 36 -4.12 -10.81 3.54
C LEU A 36 -3.86 -11.74 2.37
N GLU A 37 -4.91 -12.40 1.88
CA GLU A 37 -4.86 -13.30 0.73
C GLU A 37 -5.67 -12.69 -0.42
N GLY A 38 -5.30 -13.03 -1.65
CA GLY A 38 -5.95 -12.50 -2.85
C GLY A 38 -5.75 -10.99 -3.02
N CYS A 39 -4.60 -10.46 -2.59
CA CYS A 39 -4.16 -9.13 -3.00
C CYS A 39 -3.76 -9.20 -4.47
N GLY A 40 -4.28 -8.31 -5.31
CA GLY A 40 -4.04 -8.42 -6.74
C GLY A 40 -4.34 -7.12 -7.48
N PRO A 41 -4.07 -7.09 -8.80
CA PRO A 41 -4.23 -5.92 -9.65
C PRO A 41 -5.64 -5.29 -9.64
N GLU A 42 -6.65 -6.08 -9.29
CA GLU A 42 -8.05 -5.67 -9.31
C GLU A 42 -8.63 -5.41 -7.90
N ARG A 43 -7.83 -5.54 -6.84
CA ARG A 43 -8.31 -5.45 -5.45
C ARG A 43 -7.35 -4.65 -4.57
N ILE A 44 -7.89 -3.60 -3.95
CA ILE A 44 -7.19 -2.88 -2.88
C ILE A 44 -7.19 -3.75 -1.63
N CYS A 45 -6.01 -4.11 -1.15
CA CYS A 45 -5.84 -4.78 0.12
C CYS A 45 -5.85 -3.76 1.25
N ARG A 46 -6.79 -3.93 2.19
CA ARG A 46 -6.98 -3.03 3.32
C ARG A 46 -6.80 -3.77 4.62
N PHE A 47 -6.08 -3.17 5.56
CA PHE A 47 -5.97 -3.66 6.92
C PHE A 47 -5.88 -2.50 7.91
N ARG A 48 -6.20 -2.81 9.17
CA ARG A 48 -6.03 -1.89 10.30
C ARG A 48 -5.07 -2.49 11.31
N ALA A 49 -4.04 -1.75 11.68
CA ALA A 49 -3.02 -2.19 12.63
C ALA A 49 -2.37 -0.99 13.33
N ALA A 50 -2.08 -1.11 14.62
CA ALA A 50 -1.52 -0.01 15.43
C ALA A 50 -2.30 1.32 15.28
N GLU A 51 -3.63 1.23 15.20
CA GLU A 51 -4.57 2.36 14.99
C GLU A 51 -4.45 3.10 13.64
N LEU A 52 -3.66 2.56 12.72
CA LEU A 52 -3.55 3.04 11.35
C LEU A 52 -4.39 2.17 10.42
N ASP A 53 -5.07 2.81 9.48
CA ASP A 53 -5.73 2.18 8.35
C ASP A 53 -4.79 2.26 7.14
N VAL A 54 -4.48 1.11 6.54
CA VAL A 54 -3.52 0.99 5.45
C VAL A 54 -4.20 0.39 4.23
N ASP A 55 -4.10 1.10 3.11
CA ASP A 55 -4.53 0.63 1.80
C ASP A 55 -3.30 0.32 0.95
N VAL A 56 -3.21 -0.89 0.43
CA VAL A 56 -2.19 -1.35 -0.50
C VAL A 56 -2.85 -1.75 -1.81
N LEU A 57 -2.49 -1.06 -2.89
CA LEU A 57 -2.89 -1.40 -4.25
C LEU A 57 -1.68 -2.01 -4.95
N VAL A 58 -1.81 -3.24 -5.44
CA VAL A 58 -0.82 -3.85 -6.34
C VAL A 58 -1.35 -3.67 -7.77
N TYR A 59 -0.49 -3.45 -8.75
CA TYR A 59 -0.88 -3.32 -10.16
C TYR A 59 0.27 -3.78 -11.08
N PRO A 60 -0.02 -4.17 -12.33
CA PRO A 60 1.03 -4.52 -13.29
C PRO A 60 1.83 -3.25 -13.65
N ASP A 61 3.15 -3.36 -13.65
CA ASP A 61 4.08 -2.35 -14.19
C ASP A 61 4.89 -3.02 -15.29
N GLY A 62 5.41 -2.29 -16.27
CA GLY A 62 6.09 -2.86 -17.46
C GLY A 62 7.30 -3.78 -17.18
N ARG A 63 7.67 -3.95 -15.91
CA ARG A 63 8.75 -4.81 -15.39
C ARG A 63 8.27 -5.91 -14.42
N GLY A 64 6.96 -6.10 -14.26
CA GLY A 64 6.36 -7.04 -13.32
C GLY A 64 5.15 -6.42 -12.61
N PHE A 65 5.26 -6.22 -11.30
CA PHE A 65 4.22 -5.59 -10.49
C PHE A 65 4.80 -4.41 -9.71
N ALA A 66 4.00 -3.36 -9.58
CA ALA A 66 4.23 -2.25 -8.68
C ALA A 66 3.13 -2.21 -7.63
N MET A 67 3.38 -1.45 -6.57
CA MET A 67 2.40 -1.19 -5.54
C MET A 67 2.38 0.27 -5.17
N ASP A 68 1.20 0.72 -4.76
CA ASP A 68 1.00 1.98 -4.10
C ASP A 68 0.40 1.72 -2.71
N MET A 69 0.89 2.46 -1.71
CA MET A 69 0.42 2.37 -0.35
C MET A 69 0.02 3.74 0.19
N VAL A 70 -1.11 3.79 0.88
CA VAL A 70 -1.61 4.96 1.60
C VAL A 70 -1.85 4.58 3.05
N VAL A 71 -1.42 5.43 3.98
CA VAL A 71 -1.63 5.25 5.41
C VAL A 71 -2.50 6.38 5.93
N ARG A 72 -3.53 6.02 6.68
CA ARG A 72 -4.46 6.93 7.36
C ARG A 72 -4.47 6.58 8.84
N GLY A 73 -4.87 7.53 9.67
CA GLY A 73 -5.01 7.32 11.11
C GLY A 73 -6.17 8.15 11.65
N ALA A 74 -6.08 8.54 12.92
CA ALA A 74 -7.11 9.36 13.55
C ALA A 74 -7.38 10.65 12.76
N PRO A 75 -8.66 11.09 12.68
CA PRO A 75 -9.02 12.33 12.00
C PRO A 75 -8.29 13.53 12.61
N GLY A 76 -7.89 14.48 11.76
CA GLY A 76 -7.14 15.67 12.17
C GLY A 76 -5.62 15.55 12.10
N CYS A 77 -5.08 14.48 11.53
CA CYS A 77 -3.63 14.34 11.33
C CYS A 77 -3.26 13.81 9.93
N CYS A 78 -2.08 14.22 9.46
CA CYS A 78 -1.53 13.82 8.17
C CYS A 78 -0.44 12.78 8.39
N TYR A 79 -0.64 11.56 7.90
CA TYR A 79 0.37 10.50 7.96
C TYR A 79 1.03 10.36 6.60
N THR A 80 2.36 10.16 6.61
CA THR A 80 3.12 9.91 5.39
C THR A 80 3.98 8.68 5.59
N VAL A 81 4.28 8.02 4.48
CA VAL A 81 5.12 6.83 4.40
C VAL A 81 6.33 7.16 3.54
N ASP A 82 7.52 6.96 4.10
CA ASP A 82 8.79 7.41 3.50
C ASP A 82 8.74 8.88 3.04
N SER A 83 8.17 9.75 3.89
CA SER A 83 7.95 11.18 3.64
C SER A 83 7.01 11.54 2.48
N ARG A 84 6.20 10.60 1.98
CA ARG A 84 5.19 10.84 0.94
C ARG A 84 3.79 10.44 1.40
N GLU A 85 2.76 11.14 0.94
CA GLU A 85 1.36 10.75 1.23
C GLU A 85 1.00 9.40 0.62
N ARG A 86 1.63 9.09 -0.52
CA ARG A 86 1.51 7.82 -1.22
C ARG A 86 2.91 7.26 -1.48
N PHE A 87 3.17 6.07 -0.99
CA PHE A 87 4.42 5.35 -1.25
C PHE A 87 4.23 4.45 -2.46
N ALA A 88 5.15 4.52 -3.42
CA ALA A 88 5.14 3.69 -4.62
C ALA A 88 6.44 2.88 -4.71
N SER A 89 6.34 1.58 -4.98
CA SER A 89 7.50 0.71 -5.15
C SER A 89 7.19 -0.45 -6.08
N ALA A 90 8.22 -1.00 -6.74
CA ALA A 90 8.12 -2.31 -7.36
C ALA A 90 7.86 -3.38 -6.28
N VAL A 91 7.00 -4.35 -6.57
CA VAL A 91 6.82 -5.55 -5.76
C VAL A 91 7.98 -6.49 -6.04
N LYS A 92 8.78 -6.77 -5.02
CA LYS A 92 9.91 -7.71 -5.10
C LYS A 92 9.79 -8.70 -3.94
N PRO A 93 10.26 -9.95 -4.11
CA PRO A 93 10.37 -10.88 -3.00
C PRO A 93 11.21 -10.30 -1.87
N GLY A 94 10.75 -10.48 -0.63
CA GLY A 94 11.47 -10.08 0.57
C GLY A 94 10.81 -8.94 1.35
N LEU A 95 11.36 -8.72 2.54
CA LEU A 95 10.81 -7.80 3.54
C LEU A 95 11.06 -6.35 3.16
N LEU A 96 9.99 -5.62 2.88
CA LEU A 96 10.01 -4.18 2.72
C LEU A 96 9.76 -3.48 4.07
N ARG A 97 10.59 -2.49 4.39
CA ARG A 97 10.52 -1.72 5.64
C ARG A 97 10.30 -0.26 5.32
N ILE A 98 9.18 0.30 5.74
CA ILE A 98 8.74 1.64 5.34
C ILE A 98 8.52 2.47 6.59
N ALA A 99 9.24 3.58 6.72
CA ALA A 99 9.08 4.48 7.87
C ALA A 99 7.75 5.23 7.78
N ILE A 100 7.07 5.36 8.92
CA ILE A 100 5.83 6.13 9.07
C ILE A 100 6.15 7.44 9.77
N TYR A 101 5.68 8.54 9.20
CA TYR A 101 5.83 9.87 9.77
C TYR A 101 4.48 10.48 10.02
N ARG A 102 4.37 11.16 11.16
CA ARG A 102 3.23 12.01 11.49
C ARG A 102 3.60 13.45 11.17
N ARG A 103 2.81 14.09 10.31
CA ARG A 103 2.91 15.50 10.00
C ARG A 103 1.84 16.24 10.81
N LEU A 104 2.29 17.20 11.61
CA LEU A 104 1.40 18.14 12.29
C LEU A 104 0.77 19.06 11.25
N SER A 105 -0.54 19.28 11.34
CA SER A 105 -1.22 20.26 10.49
C SER A 105 -0.67 21.65 10.80
N SER A 106 -0.11 22.31 9.80
CA SER A 106 0.33 23.70 9.94
C SER A 106 -0.90 24.59 10.11
N GLY A 107 -1.04 25.23 11.27
CA GLY A 107 -1.96 26.34 11.45
C GLY A 107 -1.48 27.58 10.69
N PRO A 108 -2.35 28.60 10.48
CA PRO A 108 -2.01 29.81 9.73
C PRO A 108 -0.85 30.63 10.32
N ASP A 109 -0.45 30.39 11.58
CA ASP A 109 0.63 31.13 12.26
C ASP A 109 2.03 30.47 12.18
N ASP A 110 2.17 29.32 11.51
CA ASP A 110 3.42 28.54 11.49
C ASP A 110 4.42 28.96 10.38
N PHE A 111 4.38 30.23 9.96
CA PHE A 111 5.10 30.78 8.80
C PHE A 111 6.64 30.80 8.89
N VAL A 112 7.25 30.34 9.99
CA VAL A 112 8.71 30.37 10.18
C VAL A 112 9.25 28.99 10.52
N ARG A 113 9.02 27.98 9.68
CA ARG A 113 9.60 26.65 9.93
C ARG A 113 10.04 25.96 8.65
N THR A 114 11.33 25.63 8.63
CA THR A 114 12.09 25.02 7.54
C THR A 114 11.46 23.72 7.06
N PRO A 115 11.71 23.29 5.81
CA PRO A 115 11.08 22.10 5.20
C PRO A 115 11.33 20.75 5.93
N PHE A 116 12.08 20.74 7.03
CA PHE A 116 12.48 19.57 7.80
C PHE A 116 11.93 19.50 9.23
N SER A 117 11.22 20.51 9.74
CA SER A 117 11.05 20.65 11.20
C SER A 117 9.80 20.03 11.84
N TRP A 118 9.04 19.14 11.17
CA TRP A 118 7.77 18.63 11.75
C TRP A 118 7.35 17.20 11.40
N ASN A 119 8.16 16.43 10.68
CA ASN A 119 7.88 15.01 10.43
C ASN A 119 8.50 14.16 11.54
N GLY A 120 7.75 13.91 12.61
CA GLY A 120 8.15 12.94 13.63
C GLY A 120 8.00 11.53 13.06
N ARG A 121 9.09 10.76 12.98
CA ARG A 121 8.96 9.32 12.69
C ARG A 121 8.23 8.69 13.87
N ILE A 122 7.06 8.10 13.59
CA ILE A 122 6.23 7.47 14.62
C ILE A 122 6.32 5.96 14.61
N GLY A 123 6.86 5.37 13.54
CA GLY A 123 6.80 3.93 13.36
C GLY A 123 7.44 3.38 12.09
N THR A 124 7.16 2.11 11.85
CA THR A 124 7.58 1.34 10.68
C THR A 124 6.48 0.36 10.26
N ILE A 125 6.21 0.27 8.95
CA ILE A 125 5.44 -0.80 8.33
C ILE A 125 6.41 -1.80 7.72
N TYR A 126 6.15 -3.06 7.99
CA TYR A 126 6.83 -4.21 7.43
C TYR A 126 5.85 -4.91 6.48
N LEU A 127 6.23 -5.06 5.22
CA LEU A 127 5.44 -5.78 4.21
C LEU A 127 6.28 -6.90 3.60
N ASP A 128 5.71 -8.09 3.51
CA ASP A 128 6.30 -9.23 2.80
C ASP A 128 5.29 -9.75 1.77
N PHE A 129 5.66 -9.65 0.50
CA PHE A 129 4.85 -10.10 -0.62
C PHE A 129 5.30 -11.50 -1.06
N GLN A 130 4.36 -12.44 -1.04
CA GLN A 130 4.55 -13.79 -1.54
C GLN A 130 3.57 -14.01 -2.69
N GLN A 131 4.04 -14.57 -3.81
CA GLN A 131 3.12 -15.05 -4.84
C GLN A 131 2.35 -16.24 -4.29
N SER A 132 1.02 -16.23 -4.43
CA SER A 132 0.26 -17.45 -4.18
C SER A 132 0.60 -18.42 -5.30
N VAL A 133 1.28 -19.52 -4.96
CA VAL A 133 1.45 -20.63 -5.90
C VAL A 133 0.07 -21.29 -6.01
N GLN A 134 -0.56 -21.20 -7.18
CA GLN A 134 -1.66 -22.08 -7.57
C GLN A 134 -1.10 -23.39 -8.10
#